data_AF-A0A2K8Z680-F1
#
_entry.id   AF-A0A2K8Z680-F1
#
_cell.length_a   1.000
_cell.length_b   1.000
_cell.length_c   1.000
_cell.angle_alpha   90.00
_cell.angle_beta   90.00
_cell.angle_gamma   90.00
#
_symmetry.space_group_name_H-M   'P 1'
#
loop_
_entity.id
_entity.type
_entity.pdbx_description
1 polymer ?
#
loop_
_entity_poly.entity_id
_entity_poly.type
_entity_poly.pdbx_seq_one_letter_code
_entity_poly.pdbx_strand_id
1 'polypeptide(L)'
;MTETIQMDSIFAFMAKDKVKETLSGPQLEAQLPLDAEILGVAIHYSALEKQAEEQAKSWLLEVDLRHLSGSKESAYLKKMGHRPLTKEDLINLVLLFGSEEQKQLVKAFEKAQIDLSARLSKTANLGLVLKQAGEKGINYNTYYNRAKTPGLWRSDEVIDVMTALERLKV
;
A
#
# COMPACT_ATOMS: atom_id res chain seq x y z
N MET A 1 -68.06 2.45 1.31
CA MET A 1 -67.20 1.78 0.32
C MET A 1 -65.77 2.10 0.70
N THR A 2 -65.12 1.05 1.18
CA THR A 2 -63.74 0.92 1.65
C THR A 2 -62.74 1.10 0.51
N GLU A 3 -61.60 1.73 0.79
CA GLU A 3 -60.29 1.19 0.44
C GLU A 3 -59.20 1.91 1.24
N THR A 4 -58.83 1.26 2.35
CA THR A 4 -57.61 1.52 3.10
C THR A 4 -56.46 0.92 2.28
N ILE A 5 -55.67 1.75 1.62
CA ILE A 5 -54.49 1.26 0.90
C ILE A 5 -53.42 0.89 1.92
N GLN A 6 -53.13 -0.40 1.90
CA GLN A 6 -52.24 -1.15 2.76
C GLN A 6 -50.81 -0.57 2.71
N MET A 7 -50.35 -0.08 3.86
CA MET A 7 -48.93 0.13 4.13
C MET A 7 -48.25 -1.24 4.21
N ASP A 8 -47.68 -1.72 3.10
CA ASP A 8 -46.69 -2.78 3.11
C ASP A 8 -45.94 -2.75 1.77
N SER A 9 -44.62 -2.95 1.79
CA SER A 9 -43.82 -3.34 0.61
C SER A 9 -43.22 -2.25 -0.30
N ILE A 10 -42.56 -1.21 0.25
CA ILE A 10 -41.51 -0.48 -0.52
C ILE A 10 -40.18 -0.34 0.22
N PHE A 11 -40.16 -0.41 1.56
CA PHE A 11 -38.90 -0.38 2.33
C PHE A 11 -38.22 -1.74 2.50
N ALA A 12 -38.69 -2.78 1.80
CA ALA A 12 -37.97 -4.05 1.65
C ALA A 12 -36.85 -3.98 0.60
N PHE A 13 -36.15 -2.84 0.50
CA PHE A 13 -34.86 -2.79 -0.18
C PHE A 13 -33.84 -3.45 0.75
N MET A 14 -33.85 -4.78 0.72
CA MET A 14 -32.86 -5.63 1.36
C MET A 14 -31.47 -5.21 0.87
N ALA A 15 -30.80 -4.35 1.65
CA ALA A 15 -29.37 -4.41 1.76
C ALA A 15 -29.07 -5.83 2.24
N LYS A 16 -28.78 -6.73 1.28
CA LYS A 16 -28.03 -7.94 1.59
C LYS A 16 -26.69 -7.44 2.11
N ASP A 17 -26.61 -7.22 3.42
CA ASP A 17 -25.35 -7.11 4.13
C ASP A 17 -24.56 -8.36 3.77
N LYS A 18 -23.67 -8.23 2.80
CA LYS A 18 -22.63 -9.22 2.59
C LYS A 18 -21.83 -9.21 3.88
N VAL A 19 -22.12 -10.18 4.75
CA VAL A 19 -21.33 -10.41 5.96
C VAL A 19 -19.87 -10.44 5.52
N LYS A 20 -19.11 -9.43 5.94
CA LYS A 20 -17.70 -9.31 5.61
C LYS A 20 -17.01 -10.55 6.18
N GLU A 21 -16.52 -11.43 5.32
CA GLU A 21 -15.83 -12.65 5.74
C GLU A 21 -14.54 -12.25 6.46
N THR A 22 -14.53 -12.37 7.79
CA THR A 22 -13.36 -12.13 8.63
C THR A 22 -12.61 -13.42 8.86
N LEU A 23 -11.28 -13.34 8.95
CA LEU A 23 -10.47 -14.51 9.30
C LEU A 23 -10.87 -15.05 10.69
N SER A 24 -11.07 -16.36 10.77
CA SER A 24 -11.25 -17.12 12.02
C SER A 24 -9.90 -17.55 12.60
N GLY A 25 -9.86 -18.01 13.86
CA GLY A 25 -8.62 -18.37 14.57
C GLY A 25 -7.64 -19.24 13.75
N PRO A 26 -8.05 -20.41 13.21
CA PRO A 26 -7.16 -21.25 12.41
C PRO A 26 -6.68 -20.59 11.10
N GLN A 27 -7.51 -19.75 10.49
CA GLN A 27 -7.14 -19.01 9.28
C GLN A 27 -6.17 -17.86 9.59
N LEU A 28 -6.30 -17.25 10.76
CA LEU A 28 -5.40 -16.22 11.24
C LEU A 28 -3.99 -16.79 11.49
N GLU A 29 -3.91 -17.96 12.13
CA GLU A 29 -2.63 -18.64 12.37
C GLU A 29 -1.92 -19.02 11.07
N ALA A 30 -2.67 -19.51 10.08
CA ALA A 30 -2.14 -19.81 8.75
C ALA A 30 -1.68 -18.55 7.98
N GLN A 31 -2.17 -17.37 8.35
CA GLN A 31 -1.84 -16.09 7.74
C GLN A 31 -0.58 -15.46 8.33
N LEU A 32 -0.14 -15.87 9.53
CA LEU A 32 1.05 -15.32 10.21
C LEU A 32 2.34 -15.37 9.37
N PRO A 33 2.67 -16.45 8.64
CA PRO A 33 3.88 -16.47 7.81
C PRO A 33 3.83 -15.45 6.67
N LEU A 34 2.65 -15.28 6.06
CA LEU A 34 2.43 -14.28 5.00
C LEU A 34 2.48 -12.86 5.55
N ASP A 35 1.92 -12.63 6.74
CA ASP A 35 2.00 -11.34 7.43
C ASP A 35 3.48 -10.98 7.74
N ALA A 36 4.29 -11.96 8.17
CA ALA A 36 5.72 -11.77 8.37
C ALA A 36 6.49 -11.49 7.06
N GLU A 37 6.09 -12.14 5.95
CA GLU A 37 6.67 -11.89 4.62
C GLU A 37 6.38 -10.46 4.15
N ILE A 38 5.13 -9.99 4.25
CA ILE A 38 4.73 -8.63 3.89
C ILE A 38 5.55 -7.60 4.68
N LEU A 39 5.68 -7.80 6.00
CA LEU A 39 6.47 -6.92 6.86
C LEU A 39 7.96 -6.92 6.48
N GLY A 40 8.55 -8.12 6.29
CA GLY A 40 9.96 -8.26 5.91
C GLY A 40 10.26 -7.55 4.58
N VAL A 41 9.43 -7.78 3.56
CA VAL A 41 9.56 -7.12 2.26
C VAL A 41 9.47 -5.60 2.39
N ALA A 42 8.52 -5.09 3.18
CA ALA A 42 8.38 -3.64 3.38
C ALA A 42 9.58 -3.01 4.09
N ILE A 43 10.17 -3.68 5.08
CA ILE A 43 11.38 -3.24 5.78
C ILE A 43 12.56 -3.19 4.79
N HIS A 44 12.77 -4.26 4.03
CA HIS A 44 13.84 -4.32 3.03
C HIS A 44 13.65 -3.25 1.95
N TYR A 45 12.41 -3.05 1.48
CA TYR A 45 12.10 -2.02 0.49
C TYR A 45 12.32 -0.61 1.04
N SER A 46 11.99 -0.34 2.31
CA SER A 46 12.29 0.95 2.94
C SER A 46 13.80 1.22 3.01
N ALA A 47 14.61 0.19 3.27
CA ALA A 47 16.07 0.30 3.21
C ALA A 47 16.57 0.54 1.78
N LEU A 48 15.97 -0.13 0.79
CA LEU A 48 16.24 0.10 -0.62
C LEU A 48 15.95 1.55 -1.03
N GLU A 49 14.83 2.14 -0.60
CA GLU A 49 14.50 3.54 -0.90
C GLU A 49 15.63 4.48 -0.43
N LYS A 50 16.14 4.30 0.79
CA LYS A 50 17.26 5.10 1.32
C LYS A 50 18.54 4.89 0.53
N GLN A 51 18.88 3.63 0.22
CA GLN A 51 20.05 3.31 -0.58
C GLN A 51 19.94 3.90 -2.00
N ALA A 52 18.76 3.84 -2.61
CA ALA A 52 18.50 4.41 -3.92
C ALA A 52 18.65 5.94 -3.91
N GLU A 53 18.22 6.63 -2.84
CA GLU A 53 18.44 8.07 -2.67
C GLU A 53 19.94 8.43 -2.63
N GLU A 54 20.75 7.63 -1.94
CA GLU A 54 22.21 7.82 -1.86
C GLU A 54 22.89 7.56 -3.22
N GLN A 55 22.46 6.51 -3.91
CA GLN A 55 23.00 6.10 -5.21
C GLN A 55 22.46 6.92 -6.38
N ALA A 56 21.34 7.62 -6.22
CA ALA A 56 20.68 8.34 -7.30
C ALA A 56 21.60 9.35 -8.00
N LYS A 57 22.50 10.00 -7.25
CA LYS A 57 23.44 10.98 -7.83
C LYS A 57 24.36 10.39 -8.90
N SER A 58 24.82 9.14 -8.73
CA SER A 58 25.66 8.51 -9.75
C SER A 58 24.82 8.07 -10.95
N TRP A 59 23.64 7.48 -10.73
CA TRP A 59 22.74 7.08 -11.81
C TRP A 59 22.22 8.25 -12.64
N LEU A 60 22.02 9.43 -12.02
CA LEU A 60 21.56 10.63 -12.72
C LEU A 60 22.55 11.11 -13.79
N LEU A 61 23.85 10.81 -13.68
CA LEU A 61 24.84 11.18 -14.70
C LEU A 61 24.58 10.45 -16.03
N GLU A 62 24.13 9.20 -15.95
CA GLU A 62 23.98 8.28 -17.08
C GLU A 62 22.53 8.20 -17.59
N VAL A 63 21.54 8.56 -16.78
CA VAL A 63 20.13 8.40 -17.13
C VAL A 63 19.67 9.35 -18.26
N ASP A 64 18.89 8.82 -19.20
CA ASP A 64 18.13 9.63 -20.16
C ASP A 64 16.95 10.31 -19.47
N LEU A 65 16.72 11.59 -19.78
CA LEU A 65 15.62 12.41 -19.25
C LEU A 65 14.24 11.75 -19.40
N ARG A 66 14.05 10.91 -20.43
CA ARG A 66 12.77 10.20 -20.65
C ARG A 66 12.39 9.23 -19.52
N HIS A 67 13.35 8.83 -18.69
CA HIS A 67 13.13 7.92 -17.57
C HIS A 67 12.86 8.65 -16.24
N LEU A 68 12.91 9.97 -16.24
CA LEU A 68 12.51 10.81 -15.12
C LEU A 68 11.09 11.34 -15.37
N SER A 69 10.26 11.30 -14.34
CA SER A 69 8.87 11.75 -14.37
C SER A 69 8.75 13.28 -14.56
N GLY A 70 7.63 13.69 -15.16
CA GLY A 70 7.29 15.09 -15.43
C GLY A 70 7.60 15.54 -16.86
N SER A 71 7.57 16.86 -17.09
CA SER A 71 7.95 17.44 -18.39
C SER A 71 9.46 17.31 -18.64
N LYS A 72 9.89 17.49 -19.89
CA LYS A 72 11.33 17.45 -20.26
C LYS A 72 12.16 18.45 -19.45
N GLU A 73 11.62 19.65 -19.22
CA GLU A 73 12.25 20.71 -18.44
C GLU A 73 12.34 20.31 -16.96
N SER A 74 11.28 19.71 -16.42
CA SER A 74 11.28 19.21 -15.04
C SER A 74 12.27 18.07 -14.85
N ALA A 75 12.31 17.11 -15.78
CA ALA A 75 13.27 16.01 -15.79
C ALA A 75 14.71 16.55 -15.88
N TYR A 76 14.95 17.55 -16.71
CA TYR A 76 16.25 18.22 -16.81
C TYR A 76 16.68 18.86 -15.48
N LEU A 77 15.78 19.60 -14.83
CA LEU A 77 16.06 20.21 -13.52
C LEU A 77 16.34 19.16 -12.43
N LYS A 78 15.64 18.02 -12.47
CA LYS A 78 15.92 16.88 -11.57
C LYS A 78 17.31 16.30 -11.81
N LYS A 79 17.67 16.06 -13.08
CA LYS A 79 19.00 15.56 -13.47
C LYS A 79 20.13 16.49 -13.01
N MET A 80 19.91 17.79 -13.07
CA MET A 80 20.88 18.81 -12.63
C MET A 80 20.89 19.03 -11.09
N GLY A 81 20.04 18.34 -10.34
CA GLY A 81 19.95 18.50 -8.87
C GLY A 81 19.25 19.78 -8.41
N HIS A 82 18.59 20.51 -9.30
CA HIS A 82 17.81 21.72 -8.99
C HIS A 82 16.38 21.43 -8.55
N ARG A 83 15.91 20.20 -8.77
CA ARG A 83 14.60 19.71 -8.32
C ARG A 83 14.75 18.34 -7.64
N PRO A 84 14.06 18.08 -6.52
CA PRO A 84 14.14 16.77 -5.88
C PRO A 84 13.55 15.68 -6.78
N LEU A 85 14.12 14.48 -6.66
CA LEU A 85 13.56 13.27 -7.25
C LEU A 85 12.29 12.88 -6.52
N THR A 86 11.32 12.38 -7.28
CA THR A 86 10.12 11.75 -6.73
C THR A 86 10.41 10.28 -6.43
N LYS A 87 9.54 9.64 -5.65
CA LYS A 87 9.63 8.18 -5.41
C LYS A 87 9.59 7.37 -6.71
N GLU A 88 8.77 7.78 -7.66
CA GLU A 88 8.70 7.17 -8.99
C GLU A 88 10.04 7.26 -9.72
N ASP A 89 10.73 8.41 -9.65
CA ASP A 89 12.05 8.57 -10.25
C ASP A 89 13.07 7.61 -9.63
N LEU A 90 13.07 7.49 -8.30
CA LEU A 90 13.98 6.58 -7.60
C LEU A 90 13.73 5.12 -8.00
N ILE A 91 12.47 4.71 -8.09
CA ILE A 91 12.10 3.36 -8.55
C ILE A 91 12.56 3.14 -9.99
N ASN A 92 12.32 4.10 -10.89
CA ASN A 92 12.77 3.99 -12.29
C ASN A 92 14.29 3.86 -12.38
N LEU A 93 15.03 4.61 -11.57
CA LEU A 93 16.49 4.50 -11.52
C LEU A 93 16.94 3.12 -11.01
N VAL A 94 16.30 2.57 -9.98
CA VAL A 94 16.56 1.19 -9.51
C VAL A 94 16.26 0.17 -10.60
N LEU A 95 15.16 0.34 -11.33
CA LEU A 95 14.78 -0.59 -12.42
C LEU A 95 15.77 -0.55 -13.59
N LEU A 96 16.42 0.58 -13.84
CA LEU A 96 17.40 0.76 -14.91
C LEU A 96 18.82 0.34 -14.50
N PHE A 97 19.28 0.78 -13.33
CA PHE A 97 20.69 0.70 -12.93
C PHE A 97 20.92 -0.13 -11.66
N GLY A 98 19.86 -0.48 -10.93
CA GLY A 98 19.97 -1.31 -9.74
C GLY A 98 20.37 -2.74 -10.05
N SER A 99 20.79 -3.48 -9.02
CA SER A 99 21.06 -4.91 -9.12
C SER A 99 19.77 -5.70 -9.35
N GLU A 100 19.89 -6.94 -9.84
CA GLU A 100 18.71 -7.80 -10.02
C GLU A 100 17.97 -8.03 -8.69
N GLU A 101 18.69 -8.14 -7.58
CA GLU A 101 18.10 -8.26 -6.23
C GLU A 101 17.23 -7.04 -5.90
N GLN A 102 17.72 -5.83 -6.18
CA GLN A 102 16.97 -4.59 -5.95
C GLN A 102 15.71 -4.54 -6.83
N LYS A 103 15.80 -4.95 -8.09
CA LYS A 103 14.64 -5.02 -9.00
C LYS A 103 13.60 -6.04 -8.56
N GLN A 104 14.03 -7.20 -8.07
CA GLN A 104 13.11 -8.20 -7.51
C GLN A 104 12.42 -7.67 -6.26
N LEU A 105 13.13 -6.91 -5.43
CA LEU A 105 12.56 -6.30 -4.24
C LEU A 105 11.47 -5.26 -4.57
N VAL A 106 11.63 -4.48 -5.66
CA VAL A 106 10.55 -3.59 -6.15
C VAL A 106 9.30 -4.39 -6.49
N LYS A 107 9.43 -5.49 -7.25
CA LYS A 107 8.30 -6.36 -7.61
C LYS A 107 7.69 -7.06 -6.40
N ALA A 108 8.52 -7.51 -5.47
CA ALA A 108 8.07 -8.13 -4.23
C ALA A 108 7.26 -7.13 -3.39
N PHE A 109 7.68 -5.87 -3.34
CA PHE A 109 6.95 -4.84 -2.61
C PHE A 109 5.59 -4.52 -3.25
N GLU A 110 5.49 -4.47 -4.59
CA GLU A 110 4.19 -4.34 -5.28
C GLU A 110 3.22 -5.47 -4.88
N LYS A 111 3.73 -6.70 -4.83
CA LYS A 111 2.96 -7.85 -4.35
C LYS A 111 2.56 -7.67 -2.87
N ALA A 112 3.48 -7.27 -2.01
CA ALA A 112 3.22 -7.04 -0.58
C ALA A 112 2.13 -5.98 -0.36
N GLN A 113 2.05 -4.93 -1.18
CA GLN A 113 0.98 -3.93 -1.11
C GLN A 113 -0.40 -4.51 -1.46
N ILE A 114 -0.45 -5.40 -2.46
CA ILE A 114 -1.67 -6.12 -2.86
C ILE A 114 -2.10 -7.07 -1.73
N ASP A 115 -1.15 -7.86 -1.22
CA ASP A 115 -1.40 -8.84 -0.18
C ASP A 115 -1.84 -8.17 1.13
N LEU A 116 -1.25 -7.01 1.49
CA LEU A 116 -1.72 -6.18 2.61
C LEU A 116 -3.18 -5.75 2.41
N SER A 117 -3.51 -5.25 1.22
CA SER A 117 -4.87 -4.77 0.94
C SER A 117 -5.89 -5.91 1.04
N ALA A 118 -5.54 -7.10 0.54
CA ALA A 118 -6.33 -8.31 0.68
C ALA A 118 -6.46 -8.74 2.15
N ARG A 119 -5.37 -8.69 2.90
CA ARG A 119 -5.34 -9.00 4.34
C ARG A 119 -6.28 -8.10 5.14
N LEU A 120 -6.18 -6.78 4.97
CA LEU A 120 -7.03 -5.80 5.65
C LEU A 120 -8.51 -5.92 5.28
N SER A 121 -8.81 -6.39 4.07
CA SER A 121 -10.18 -6.67 3.65
C SER A 121 -10.83 -7.80 4.45
N LYS A 122 -10.04 -8.67 5.10
CA LYS A 122 -10.51 -9.80 5.93
C LYS A 122 -10.21 -9.61 7.42
N THR A 123 -9.63 -8.49 7.81
CA THR A 123 -9.28 -8.19 9.20
C THR A 123 -10.51 -7.79 10.01
N ALA A 124 -10.71 -8.48 11.13
CA ALA A 124 -11.65 -8.07 12.17
C ALA A 124 -11.13 -6.80 12.88
N ASN A 125 -12.02 -5.90 13.30
CA ASN A 125 -11.63 -4.65 13.98
C ASN A 125 -10.65 -3.77 13.19
N LEU A 126 -10.79 -3.72 11.86
CA LEU A 126 -9.97 -2.89 10.97
C LEU A 126 -9.78 -1.45 11.48
N GLY A 127 -10.83 -0.83 12.03
CA GLY A 127 -10.74 0.52 12.58
C GLY A 127 -9.71 0.69 13.70
N LEU A 128 -9.56 -0.32 14.55
CA LEU A 128 -8.55 -0.31 15.61
C LEU A 128 -7.14 -0.45 15.03
N VAL A 129 -6.95 -1.37 14.08
CA VAL A 129 -5.68 -1.56 13.36
C VAL A 129 -5.25 -0.25 12.70
N LEU A 130 -6.14 0.38 11.93
CA LEU A 130 -5.85 1.63 11.24
C LEU A 130 -5.54 2.78 12.22
N LYS A 131 -6.26 2.87 13.34
CA LYS A 131 -5.98 3.88 14.39
C LYS A 131 -4.62 3.67 15.05
N GLN A 132 -4.18 2.43 15.13
CA GLN A 132 -2.93 2.03 15.78
C GLN A 132 -1.72 2.01 14.84
N ALA A 133 -1.94 2.09 13.53
CA ALA A 133 -0.90 2.13 12.52
C ALA A 133 -0.24 3.52 12.49
N GLY A 134 0.99 3.60 13.01
CA GLY A 134 1.78 4.83 13.07
C GLY A 134 1.28 5.86 14.09
N GLU A 135 2.00 6.97 14.23
CA GLU A 135 1.72 7.99 15.25
C GLU A 135 0.39 8.74 15.02
N LYS A 136 -0.01 8.90 13.76
CA LYS A 136 -1.21 9.65 13.37
C LYS A 136 -2.41 8.76 13.04
N GLY A 137 -2.21 7.44 12.96
CA GLY A 137 -3.22 6.53 12.41
C GLY A 137 -3.43 6.73 10.90
N ILE A 138 -4.04 5.74 10.27
CA ILE A 138 -4.52 5.82 8.90
C ILE A 138 -6.03 6.11 8.93
N ASN A 139 -6.44 7.23 8.35
CA ASN A 139 -7.87 7.53 8.26
C ASN A 139 -8.58 6.60 7.24
N TYR A 140 -9.90 6.43 7.40
CA TYR A 140 -10.67 5.52 6.55
C TYR A 140 -10.67 5.90 5.07
N ASN A 141 -10.71 7.19 4.74
CA ASN A 141 -10.71 7.64 3.33
C ASN A 141 -9.40 7.23 2.65
N THR A 142 -8.28 7.42 3.33
CA THR A 142 -6.96 7.00 2.88
C THR A 142 -6.89 5.49 2.73
N TYR A 143 -7.40 4.73 3.70
CA TYR A 143 -7.50 3.27 3.58
C TYR A 143 -8.31 2.87 2.34
N TYR A 144 -9.51 3.41 2.13
CA TYR A 144 -10.36 3.03 1.00
C TYR A 144 -9.73 3.37 -0.36
N ASN A 145 -9.01 4.50 -0.44
CA ASN A 145 -8.27 4.85 -1.64
C ASN A 145 -7.14 3.84 -1.93
N ARG A 146 -6.42 3.41 -0.90
CA ARG A 146 -5.34 2.42 -1.03
C ARG A 146 -5.84 0.99 -1.24
N ALA A 147 -6.98 0.63 -0.66
CA ALA A 147 -7.61 -0.65 -0.91
C ALA A 147 -8.07 -0.79 -2.37
N LYS A 148 -8.48 0.31 -3.01
CA LYS A 148 -8.80 0.37 -4.45
C LYS A 148 -7.55 0.40 -5.32
N THR A 149 -6.51 1.09 -4.87
CA THR A 149 -5.24 1.25 -5.59
C THR A 149 -4.08 0.87 -4.66
N PRO A 150 -3.76 -0.44 -4.55
CA PRO A 150 -2.74 -0.92 -3.61
C PRO A 150 -1.36 -0.27 -3.77
N GLY A 151 -0.98 0.11 -4.99
CA GLY A 151 0.29 0.81 -5.25
C GLY A 151 0.48 2.13 -4.50
N LEU A 152 -0.58 2.70 -3.91
CA LEU A 152 -0.52 3.92 -3.10
C LEU A 152 -0.11 3.68 -1.63
N TRP A 153 0.07 2.43 -1.22
CA TRP A 153 0.63 2.10 0.10
C TRP A 153 2.10 2.49 0.15
N ARG A 154 2.49 3.31 1.12
CA ARG A 154 3.89 3.64 1.33
C ARG A 154 4.57 2.59 2.22
N SER A 155 5.88 2.41 2.07
CA SER A 155 6.66 1.42 2.83
C SER A 155 6.52 1.60 4.35
N ASP A 156 6.59 2.83 4.84
CA ASP A 156 6.34 3.21 6.25
C ASP A 156 4.96 2.77 6.72
N GLU A 157 3.94 2.96 5.90
CA GLU A 157 2.56 2.63 6.25
C GLU A 157 2.30 1.13 6.24
N VAL A 158 2.91 0.40 5.31
CA VAL A 158 2.85 -1.07 5.31
C VAL A 158 3.48 -1.61 6.60
N ILE A 159 4.67 -1.12 6.97
CA ILE A 159 5.35 -1.50 8.21
C ILE A 159 4.47 -1.21 9.44
N ASP A 160 3.93 0.01 9.53
CA ASP A 160 3.08 0.44 10.64
C ASP A 160 1.82 -0.42 10.79
N VAL A 161 1.16 -0.72 9.68
CA VAL A 161 -0.06 -1.54 9.68
C VAL A 161 0.25 -2.98 10.05
N MET A 162 1.29 -3.58 9.47
CA MET A 162 1.66 -4.96 9.79
C MET A 162 2.10 -5.10 11.24
N THR A 163 2.83 -4.13 11.77
CA THR A 163 3.21 -4.09 13.20
C THR A 163 1.96 -3.98 14.09
N ALA A 164 0.95 -3.20 13.68
CA ALA A 164 -0.31 -3.11 14.40
C ALA A 164 -1.10 -4.44 14.37
N LEU A 165 -1.16 -5.12 13.22
CA LEU A 165 -1.78 -6.45 13.09
C LEU A 165 -1.09 -7.48 14.00
N GLU A 166 0.24 -7.53 13.98
CA GLU A 166 1.03 -8.43 14.83
C GLU A 166 0.77 -8.18 16.32
N ARG A 167 0.80 -6.91 16.75
CA ARG A 167 0.55 -6.53 18.15
C ARG A 167 -0.86 -6.89 18.61
N LEU A 168 -1.85 -6.69 17.75
CA LEU A 168 -3.26 -6.94 18.05
C LEU A 168 -3.65 -8.41 17.90
N LYS A 169 -2.84 -9.21 17.20
CA LYS A 169 -3.10 -10.62 16.87
C LYS A 169 -4.46 -10.79 16.16
N VAL A 170 -4.70 -9.98 15.12
CA VAL A 170 -5.93 -9.93 14.30
C VAL A 170 -5.63 -9.80 12.81
#